data_AF-A0A2M7TJQ3-F1
#
_entry.id   AF-A0A2M7TJQ3-F1
#
_cell.length_a   1.000
_cell.length_b   1.000
_cell.length_c   1.000
_cell.angle_alpha   90.00
_cell.angle_beta   90.00
_cell.angle_gamma   90.00
#
_symmetry.space_group_name_H-M   'P 1'
#
loop_
_entity.id
_entity.type
_entity.pdbx_description
1 polymer ?
#
loop_
_entity_poly.entity_id
_entity_poly.type
_entity_poly.pdbx_seq_one_letter_code
_entity_poly.pdbx_strand_id
1 'polypeptide(L)'
;MKKVYIVTCVIIIFWILILVSDTKVLLSETKVKPGEDYYTEEYGNLGENDASSLACKYFNGRKVLEVVFWYSPNNFLGRDSCPFLLRE
;
A
#
# COMPACT_ATOMS: atom_id res chain seq x y z
N MET A 1 24.95 21.74 -8.43
CA MET A 1 24.00 22.60 -7.68
C MET A 1 22.64 22.73 -8.37
N LYS A 2 22.51 23.32 -9.57
CA LYS A 2 21.19 23.47 -10.26
C LYS A 2 20.38 22.16 -10.39
N LYS A 3 21.02 21.05 -10.78
CA LYS A 3 20.35 19.74 -10.91
C LYS A 3 19.78 19.21 -9.58
N VAL A 4 20.47 19.48 -8.47
CA VAL A 4 20.02 19.06 -7.13
C VAL A 4 18.76 19.83 -6.75
N TYR A 5 18.74 21.16 -6.95
CA TYR A 5 17.55 21.98 -6.69
C TYR A 5 16.33 21.55 -7.51
N ILE A 6 16.52 21.18 -8.78
CA ILE A 6 15.43 20.68 -9.62
C ILE A 6 14.86 19.39 -9.04
N VAL A 7 15.72 18.43 -8.69
CA VAL A 7 15.28 17.15 -8.09
C VAL A 7 14.54 17.38 -6.77
N THR A 8 15.06 18.24 -5.89
CA THR A 8 14.41 18.57 -4.63
C THR A 8 13.05 19.22 -4.85
N CYS A 9 12.92 20.16 -5.80
CA CYS A 9 11.64 20.78 -6.13
C CYS A 9 10.62 19.75 -6.64
N VAL A 10 11.05 18.82 -7.50
CA VAL A 10 10.16 17.76 -8.00
C VAL A 10 9.66 16.86 -6.87
N ILE A 11 10.54 16.47 -5.93
CA ILE A 11 10.16 15.66 -4.77
C ILE A 11 9.15 16.41 -3.90
N ILE A 12 9.39 17.70 -3.62
CA ILE A 12 8.48 18.52 -2.82
C ILE A 12 7.12 18.66 -3.51
N ILE A 13 7.09 18.93 -4.81
CA ILE A 13 5.84 19.04 -5.58
C ILE A 13 5.07 17.71 -5.52
N PHE A 14 5.75 16.58 -5.74
CA PHE A 14 5.12 15.27 -5.67
C PHE A 14 4.55 14.99 -4.27
N TRP A 15 5.29 15.37 -3.24
CA TRP A 15 4.85 15.20 -1.85
C TRP A 15 3.61 16.05 -1.53
N ILE A 16 3.57 17.31 -1.99
CA ILE A 16 2.40 18.19 -1.87
C ILE A 16 1.20 17.60 -2.62
N LEU A 17 1.40 17.08 -3.84
CA LEU A 17 0.32 16.47 -4.63
C LEU A 17 -0.32 15.29 -3.91
N ILE A 18 0.49 14.38 -3.34
CA ILE A 18 0.00 13.25 -2.54
C ILE A 18 -0.82 13.77 -1.36
N LEU A 19 -0.29 14.76 -0.63
CA LEU A 19 -0.91 15.28 0.58
C LEU A 19 -2.23 16.03 0.32
N VAL A 20 -2.37 16.69 -0.83
CA VAL A 20 -3.59 17.46 -1.19
C VAL A 20 -4.65 16.60 -1.87
N SER A 21 -4.25 15.55 -2.59
CA SER A 21 -5.17 14.72 -3.38
C SER A 21 -5.78 13.53 -2.63
N ASP A 22 -5.50 13.43 -1.33
CA ASP A 22 -5.82 12.27 -0.47
C ASP A 22 -5.49 10.91 -1.12
N THR A 23 -4.46 10.93 -1.97
CA THR A 23 -4.01 9.76 -2.72
C THR A 23 -2.92 9.08 -1.92
N LYS A 24 -3.02 7.77 -1.77
CA LYS A 24 -2.04 6.95 -1.07
C LYS A 24 -1.26 6.14 -2.10
N VAL A 25 0.07 6.15 -2.00
CA VAL A 25 0.98 5.47 -2.94
C VAL A 25 1.49 4.19 -2.32
N LEU A 26 1.41 3.07 -3.05
CA LEU A 26 1.91 1.78 -2.60
C LEU A 26 3.43 1.82 -2.38
N LEU A 27 3.86 1.42 -1.21
CA LEU A 27 5.27 1.24 -0.85
C LEU A 27 5.70 -0.21 -0.97
N SER A 28 4.85 -1.13 -0.50
CA SER A 28 5.13 -2.57 -0.52
C SER A 28 3.85 -3.38 -0.50
N GLU A 29 3.93 -4.55 -1.11
CA GLU A 29 2.90 -5.58 -1.11
C GLU A 29 3.50 -6.87 -0.54
N THR A 30 2.72 -7.59 0.26
CA THR A 30 3.04 -8.94 0.70
C THR A 30 1.80 -9.81 0.58
N LYS A 31 1.90 -10.88 -0.21
CA LYS A 31 0.87 -11.91 -0.26
C LYS A 31 1.09 -12.88 0.89
N VAL A 32 0.13 -12.96 1.80
CA VAL A 32 0.11 -13.88 2.93
C VAL A 32 -0.75 -15.08 2.57
N LYS A 33 -0.18 -16.28 2.69
CA LYS A 33 -0.92 -17.54 2.50
C LYS A 33 -1.51 -18.03 3.84
N PRO A 34 -2.61 -18.81 3.80
CA PRO A 34 -3.10 -19.49 4.99
C PRO A 34 -2.00 -20.32 5.65
N GLY A 35 -1.87 -20.19 6.97
CA GLY A 35 -0.85 -20.84 7.79
C GLY A 35 0.50 -20.10 7.89
N GLU A 36 0.68 -18.94 7.25
CA GLU A 36 1.87 -18.10 7.44
C GLU A 36 1.69 -17.14 8.62
N ASP A 37 2.65 -17.10 9.55
CA ASP A 37 2.60 -16.12 10.65
C ASP A 37 2.91 -14.70 10.13
N TYR A 38 1.85 -13.90 9.93
CA TYR A 38 1.96 -12.51 9.50
C TYR A 38 1.01 -11.62 10.30
N TYR A 39 1.56 -10.88 11.26
CA TYR A 39 0.80 -10.02 12.15
C TYR A 39 0.79 -8.59 11.66
N THR A 40 -0.41 -8.01 11.62
CA THR A 40 -0.66 -6.59 11.37
C THR A 40 -1.24 -5.95 12.62
N GLU A 41 -0.99 -4.66 12.82
CA GLU A 41 -1.50 -3.96 14.01
C GLU A 41 -3.03 -3.89 14.02
N GLU A 42 -3.65 -3.66 12.86
CA GLU A 42 -5.11 -3.44 12.75
C GLU A 42 -5.91 -4.70 12.42
N TYR A 43 -5.31 -5.71 11.76
CA TYR A 43 -6.03 -6.90 11.26
C TYR A 43 -5.60 -8.21 11.92
N GLY A 44 -4.67 -8.19 12.89
CA GLY A 44 -4.19 -9.39 13.57
C GLY A 44 -3.35 -10.29 12.66
N ASN A 45 -3.39 -11.60 12.91
CA ASN A 45 -2.65 -12.60 12.13
C ASN A 45 -3.39 -12.93 10.83
N LEU A 46 -2.85 -12.48 9.70
CA LEU A 46 -3.46 -12.70 8.40
C LEU A 46 -3.41 -14.16 7.93
N GLY A 47 -2.49 -14.96 8.46
CA GLY A 47 -2.37 -16.38 8.13
C GLY A 47 -3.45 -17.28 8.76
N GLU A 48 -4.20 -16.78 9.74
CA GLU A 48 -5.32 -17.53 10.34
C GLU A 48 -6.56 -17.56 9.43
N ASN A 49 -6.58 -16.77 8.36
CA ASN A 49 -7.66 -16.78 7.39
C ASN A 49 -7.58 -18.01 6.46
N ASP A 50 -8.74 -18.56 6.10
CA ASP A 50 -8.87 -19.68 5.16
C ASP A 50 -8.46 -19.32 3.71
N ALA A 51 -8.39 -18.02 3.40
CA ALA A 51 -8.01 -17.50 2.09
C ALA A 51 -6.76 -16.61 2.16
N SER A 52 -5.97 -16.63 1.09
CA SER A 52 -4.80 -15.74 0.97
C SER A 52 -5.23 -14.27 1.00
N SER A 53 -4.37 -13.43 1.58
CA SER A 53 -4.58 -11.99 1.70
C SER A 53 -3.40 -11.21 1.14
N LEU A 54 -3.64 -9.96 0.78
CA LEU A 54 -2.62 -9.00 0.38
C LEU A 54 -2.48 -7.95 1.49
N ALA A 55 -1.34 -7.94 2.17
CA ALA A 55 -0.95 -6.87 3.09
C ALA A 55 -0.26 -5.75 2.30
N CYS A 56 -0.90 -4.59 2.21
CA CYS A 56 -0.46 -3.47 1.38
C CYS A 56 -0.06 -2.30 2.26
N LYS A 57 1.17 -1.82 2.14
CA LYS A 57 1.63 -0.61 2.85
C LYS A 57 1.59 0.58 1.92
N TYR A 58 0.88 1.62 2.33
CA TYR A 58 0.64 2.84 1.57
C TYR A 58 1.18 4.08 2.27
N PHE A 59 1.79 5.00 1.53
CA PHE A 59 2.15 6.32 2.02
C PHE A 59 1.16 7.37 1.55
N ASN A 60 0.58 8.12 2.49
CA ASN A 60 -0.40 9.17 2.19
C ASN A 60 0.19 10.59 2.25
N GLY A 61 1.52 10.72 2.24
CA GLY A 61 2.17 12.02 2.44
C GLY A 61 2.42 12.39 3.90
N ARG A 62 1.85 11.68 4.88
CA ARG A 62 2.06 11.95 6.31
C ARG A 62 2.55 10.74 7.09
N LYS A 63 1.96 9.57 6.84
CA LYS A 63 2.27 8.32 7.51
C LYS A 63 2.16 7.13 6.56
N VAL A 64 2.70 6.00 6.99
CA VAL A 64 2.46 4.70 6.37
C VAL A 64 1.19 4.11 6.96
N LEU A 65 0.34 3.56 6.09
CA LEU A 65 -0.93 2.91 6.41
C LEU A 65 -0.87 1.48 5.89
N GLU A 66 -1.47 0.55 6.61
CA GLU A 66 -1.62 -0.84 6.17
C GLU A 66 -3.07 -1.09 5.79
N VAL A 67 -3.28 -1.65 4.60
CA VAL A 67 -4.59 -1.99 4.07
C VAL A 67 -4.53 -3.43 3.59
N VAL A 68 -5.55 -4.22 3.94
CA VAL A 68 -5.61 -5.64 3.60
C VAL A 68 -6.71 -5.89 2.57
N PHE A 69 -6.37 -6.60 1.51
CA PHE A 69 -7.34 -7.08 0.51
C PHE A 69 -7.35 -8.60 0.44
N TRP A 70 -8.50 -9.19 0.10
CA TRP A 70 -8.56 -10.59 -0.29
C TRP A 70 -7.78 -10.82 -1.57
N TYR A 71 -6.91 -11.83 -1.58
CA TYR A 71 -6.21 -12.21 -2.80
C TYR A 71 -7.14 -12.99 -3.73
N SER A 72 -7.16 -12.60 -5.01
CA SER A 72 -7.91 -13.30 -6.05
C SER A 72 -7.14 -13.23 -7.37
N PRO A 73 -6.66 -14.36 -7.93
CA PRO A 73 -5.81 -14.36 -9.12
C PRO A 73 -6.54 -13.90 -10.39
N ASN A 74 -7.88 -13.90 -10.39
CA ASN A 74 -8.70 -13.42 -11.50
C ASN A 74 -9.36 -12.05 -11.21
N ASN A 75 -8.99 -11.38 -10.12
CA ASN A 75 -9.59 -10.12 -9.67
C ASN A 75 -11.11 -10.17 -9.42
N PHE A 76 -11.67 -11.37 -9.19
CA PHE A 76 -13.08 -11.54 -8.85
C PHE A 76 -13.25 -11.58 -7.33
N LEU A 77 -14.07 -10.68 -6.77
CA LEU A 77 -14.31 -10.52 -5.32
C LEU A 77 -13.04 -10.40 -4.46
N GLY A 78 -11.94 -9.95 -5.07
CA GLY A 78 -10.62 -9.76 -4.46
C GLY A 78 -9.68 -9.13 -5.48
N ARG A 79 -8.37 -9.11 -5.20
CA ARG A 79 -7.36 -8.52 -6.07
C ARG A 79 -6.18 -9.46 -6.29
N ASP A 80 -5.60 -9.43 -7.48
CA ASP A 80 -4.34 -10.12 -7.76
C ASP A 80 -3.13 -9.41 -7.16
N SER A 81 -3.25 -8.10 -6.95
CA SER A 81 -2.22 -7.17 -6.50
C SER A 81 -2.83 -5.94 -5.81
N CYS A 82 -2.04 -5.32 -4.95
CA CYS A 82 -2.36 -4.05 -4.31
C CYS A 82 -2.42 -2.95 -5.39
N PRO A 83 -3.49 -2.13 -5.44
CA PRO A 83 -3.51 -0.98 -6.33
C PRO A 83 -2.32 -0.06 -6.06
N PHE A 84 -1.61 0.38 -7.10
CA PHE A 84 -0.48 1.29 -6.91
C PHE A 84 -0.90 2.63 -6.29
N LEU A 85 -2.07 3.12 -6.68
CA LEU A 85 -2.72 4.29 -6.09
C LEU A 85 -4.02 3.88 -5.44
N LEU A 86 -4.21 4.28 -4.19
CA LEU A 86 -5.46 4.16 -3.47
C LEU A 86 -6.00 5.57 -3.21
N ARG A 87 -7.26 5.81 -3.55
CA ARG A 87 -7.96 7.06 -3.27
C ARG A 87 -9.22 6.74 -2.49
N GLU A 88 -9.45 7.49 -1.43
CA GLU A 88 -10.70 7.49 -0.65
C GLU A 88 -11.52 8.75 -0.96
#